data_AF-A0A518BER2-F1
#
_entry.id   AF-A0A518BER2-F1
#
_cell.length_a   1.000
_cell.length_b   1.000
_cell.length_c   1.000
_cell.angle_alpha   90.00
_cell.angle_beta   90.00
_cell.angle_gamma   90.00
#
_symmetry.space_group_name_H-M   'P 1'
#
loop_
_entity.id
_entity.type
_entity.pdbx_description
1 polymer ?
#
loop_
_entity_poly.entity_id
_entity_poly.type
_entity_poly.pdbx_seq_one_letter_code
_entity_poly.pdbx_strand_id
1 'polypeptide(L)'
;MKLFSAQRVKNDDGVVGINTYRYHVDGDRVDGDDIDQLGGRARLEINHFDLPPGRNQVLSFLDVLTPDDTGLEQIAEWIKEVHGDTEIEAPPIIRRDEERGVLRLNLVRGLVPTWREELRDLAGRLLLLLPD
;
A
#
# COMPACT_ATOMS: atom_id res chain seq x y z
N MET A 1 11.76 2.38 -9.73
CA MET A 1 10.32 2.15 -9.47
C MET A 1 9.90 2.85 -8.18
N LYS A 2 8.62 3.11 -8.00
CA LYS A 2 8.07 3.71 -6.77
C LYS A 2 7.18 2.71 -6.05
N LEU A 3 7.42 2.54 -4.75
CA LEU A 3 6.51 1.81 -3.88
C LEU A 3 5.84 2.79 -2.92
N PHE A 4 4.51 2.79 -2.92
CA PHE A 4 3.68 3.42 -1.92
C PHE A 4 3.12 2.34 -1.01
N SER A 5 3.29 2.48 0.30
CA SER A 5 2.77 1.52 1.27
C SER A 5 2.00 2.24 2.35
N ALA A 6 0.77 1.82 2.61
CA ALA A 6 -0.01 2.21 3.79
C ALA A 6 -0.20 0.98 4.65
N GLN A 7 0.16 1.07 5.92
CA GLN A 7 0.14 -0.03 6.87
C GLN A 7 -0.69 0.36 8.08
N ARG A 8 -1.76 -0.38 8.36
CA ARG A 8 -2.41 -0.28 9.66
C ARG A 8 -1.57 -1.05 10.66
N VAL A 9 -1.21 -0.36 11.73
CA VAL A 9 -0.34 -0.91 12.77
C VAL A 9 -0.97 -0.77 14.14
N LYS A 10 -0.64 -1.71 15.03
CA LYS A 10 -1.04 -1.73 16.43
C LYS A 10 0.20 -1.82 17.32
N ASN A 11 0.33 -0.94 18.31
CA ASN A 11 1.42 -1.02 19.28
C ASN A 11 1.08 -2.00 20.43
N ASP A 12 2.04 -2.22 21.33
CA ASP A 12 1.89 -3.12 22.49
C ASP A 12 0.76 -2.68 23.45
N ASP A 13 0.47 -1.38 23.53
CA ASP A 13 -0.62 -0.82 24.34
C ASP A 13 -2.01 -0.96 23.67
N GLY A 14 -2.03 -1.47 22.44
CA GLY A 14 -3.22 -1.69 21.65
C GLY A 14 -3.76 -0.48 20.90
N VAL A 15 -3.03 0.64 20.89
CA VAL A 15 -3.32 1.81 20.05
C VAL A 15 -3.11 1.44 18.59
N VAL A 16 -4.04 1.87 17.74
CA VAL A 16 -4.02 1.61 16.29
C VAL A 16 -3.82 2.93 15.54
N GLY A 17 -2.99 2.87 14.49
CA GLY A 17 -2.77 3.99 13.57
C GLY A 17 -2.42 3.48 12.18
N ILE A 18 -2.28 4.40 11.22
CA ILE A 18 -1.80 4.10 9.87
C ILE A 18 -0.47 4.79 9.64
N ASN A 19 0.52 4.01 9.26
CA ASN A 19 1.83 4.49 8.84
C ASN A 19 1.91 4.39 7.33
N THR A 20 2.37 5.45 6.68
CA THR A 20 2.53 5.46 5.23
C THR A 20 3.96 5.76 4.83
N TYR A 21 4.34 5.19 3.70
CA TYR A 21 5.70 5.21 3.20
C TYR A 21 5.70 5.39 1.69
N ARG A 22 6.67 6.15 1.19
CA ARG A 22 7.07 6.15 -0.21
C ARG A 22 8.53 5.72 -0.30
N TYR A 23 8.79 4.70 -1.09
CA TYR A 23 10.12 4.21 -1.39
C TYR A 23 10.41 4.40 -2.86
N HIS A 24 11.67 4.70 -3.17
CA HIS A 24 12.25 4.43 -4.47
C HIS A 24 12.88 3.03 -4.43
N VAL A 25 12.60 2.22 -5.44
CA VAL A 25 13.05 0.84 -5.54
C VAL A 25 13.95 0.72 -6.76
N ASP A 26 15.17 0.26 -6.55
CA ASP A 26 16.13 -0.03 -7.61
C ASP A 26 15.71 -1.32 -8.34
N GLY A 27 15.24 -1.17 -9.58
CA GLY A 27 14.79 -2.26 -10.45
C GLY A 27 14.16 -1.72 -11.74
N ASP A 28 14.16 -2.56 -12.78
CA ASP A 28 13.71 -2.25 -14.14
C ASP A 28 12.38 -2.93 -14.51
N ARG A 29 11.80 -3.73 -13.61
CA ARG A 29 10.54 -4.46 -13.83
C ARG A 29 9.68 -4.50 -12.58
N VAL A 30 8.37 -4.45 -12.79
CA VAL A 30 7.34 -4.58 -11.77
C VAL A 30 6.84 -6.03 -11.78
N ASP A 31 7.58 -6.97 -11.19
CA ASP A 31 7.05 -8.31 -10.98
C ASP A 31 6.36 -8.39 -9.61
N GLY A 32 5.15 -8.96 -9.56
CA GLY A 32 4.35 -8.99 -8.32
C GLY A 32 4.98 -9.81 -7.18
N ASP A 33 5.99 -10.61 -7.47
CA ASP A 33 6.80 -11.35 -6.49
C ASP A 33 7.96 -10.50 -5.91
N ASP A 34 8.21 -9.31 -6.48
CA ASP A 34 9.27 -8.41 -6.03
C ASP A 34 8.93 -7.70 -4.73
N ILE A 35 7.65 -7.41 -4.44
CA ILE A 35 7.25 -6.61 -3.26
C ILE A 35 7.75 -7.25 -1.95
N ASP A 36 7.71 -8.58 -1.86
CA ASP A 36 8.21 -9.32 -0.68
C ASP A 36 9.74 -9.44 -0.65
N GLN A 37 10.42 -9.16 -1.77
CA GLN A 37 11.87 -9.27 -1.96
C GLN A 37 12.59 -7.91 -1.98
N LEU A 38 11.88 -6.80 -1.75
CA LEU A 38 12.44 -5.44 -1.80
C LEU A 38 13.46 -5.12 -0.68
N GLY A 39 13.63 -6.03 0.28
CA GLY A 39 14.57 -5.91 1.39
C GLY A 39 16.01 -5.69 0.88
N GLY A 40 16.48 -4.44 0.92
CA GLY A 40 17.81 -4.01 0.50
C GLY A 40 17.88 -3.26 -0.83
N ARG A 41 16.78 -3.21 -1.62
CA ARG A 41 16.68 -2.44 -2.88
C ARG A 41 15.75 -1.22 -2.78
N ALA A 42 15.02 -1.09 -1.67
CA ALA A 42 14.12 0.03 -1.41
C ALA A 42 14.80 1.11 -0.55
N ARG A 43 14.88 2.33 -1.09
CA ARG A 43 15.30 3.54 -0.39
C ARG A 43 14.07 4.34 0.04
N LEU A 44 13.90 4.57 1.34
CA LEU A 44 12.80 5.39 1.86
C LEU A 44 12.96 6.85 1.43
N GLU A 45 11.93 7.43 0.84
CA GLU A 45 11.89 8.85 0.45
C GLU A 45 11.02 9.70 1.37
N ILE A 46 9.81 9.22 1.68
CA ILE A 46 8.83 9.93 2.50
C ILE A 46 8.20 8.95 3.49
N ASN A 47 7.93 9.40 4.71
CA ASN A 47 7.10 8.68 5.66
C ASN A 47 6.11 9.63 6.36
N HIS A 48 5.00 9.06 6.82
CA HIS A 48 4.08 9.69 7.74
C HIS A 48 3.62 8.65 8.77
N PHE A 49 3.63 9.04 10.05
CA PHE A 49 3.36 8.12 11.15
C PHE A 49 2.21 8.64 12.01
N ASP A 50 1.09 7.93 12.02
CA ASP A 50 0.14 8.04 13.12
C ASP A 50 0.74 7.45 14.40
N LEU A 51 1.54 6.37 14.27
CA LEU A 51 2.25 5.73 15.37
C LEU A 51 3.75 5.64 15.08
N PRO A 52 4.62 6.11 15.99
CA PRO A 52 6.05 6.08 15.76
C PRO A 52 6.56 4.65 15.54
N PRO A 53 7.65 4.46 14.78
CA PRO A 53 8.28 3.15 14.61
C PRO A 53 8.65 2.52 15.96
N GLY A 54 8.37 1.23 16.11
CA GLY A 54 8.56 0.50 17.37
C GLY A 54 8.17 -0.97 17.22
N ARG A 55 7.82 -1.62 18.33
CA ARG A 55 7.24 -2.98 18.33
C ARG A 55 5.78 -2.94 17.88
N ASN A 56 5.56 -2.50 16.65
CA ASN A 56 4.24 -2.40 16.07
C ASN A 56 3.93 -3.69 15.29
N GLN A 57 2.73 -4.22 15.48
CA GLN A 57 2.18 -5.30 14.67
C GLN A 57 1.44 -4.72 13.47
N VAL A 58 1.80 -5.12 12.26
CA VAL A 58 1.03 -4.79 11.04
C VAL A 58 -0.24 -5.65 11.02
N LEU A 59 -1.40 -5.01 10.95
CA LEU A 59 -2.72 -5.65 10.87
C LEU A 59 -3.21 -5.79 9.43
N SER A 60 -2.85 -4.83 8.58
CA SER A 60 -3.24 -4.77 7.18
C SER A 60 -2.31 -3.82 6.46
N PHE A 61 -2.18 -4.00 5.15
CA PHE A 61 -1.42 -3.08 4.31
C PHE A 61 -1.98 -3.02 2.89
N LEU A 62 -1.78 -1.86 2.27
CA LEU A 62 -1.98 -1.61 0.86
C LEU A 62 -0.66 -1.15 0.27
N ASP A 63 -0.12 -1.95 -0.65
CA ASP A 63 1.08 -1.63 -1.42
C ASP A 63 0.69 -1.31 -2.86
N VAL A 64 1.31 -0.27 -3.42
CA VAL A 64 1.22 0.11 -4.83
C VAL A 64 2.63 0.29 -5.36
N LEU A 65 3.10 -0.65 -6.17
CA LEU A 65 4.40 -0.63 -6.82
C LEU A 65 4.19 -0.22 -8.28
N THR A 66 4.79 0.88 -8.71
CA THR A 66 4.64 1.41 -10.07
C THR A 66 5.99 1.69 -10.72
N PRO A 67 6.06 1.75 -12.06
CA PRO A 67 7.15 2.40 -12.77
C PRO A 67 7.43 3.84 -12.27
N ASP A 68 8.64 4.34 -12.49
CA ASP A 68 9.04 5.69 -12.02
C ASP A 68 8.35 6.81 -12.80
N ASP A 69 8.01 6.54 -14.05
CA ASP A 69 7.33 7.44 -14.99
C ASP A 69 5.81 7.42 -14.86
N THR A 70 5.24 6.51 -14.07
CA THR A 70 3.81 6.52 -13.74
C THR A 70 3.44 7.83 -13.04
N GLY A 71 2.52 8.57 -13.64
CA GLY A 71 2.01 9.82 -13.12
C GLY A 71 1.22 9.61 -11.83
N LEU A 72 1.31 10.57 -10.90
CA LEU A 72 0.61 10.50 -9.60
C LEU A 72 -0.92 10.43 -9.79
N GLU A 73 -1.45 11.12 -10.79
CA GLU A 73 -2.88 11.06 -11.16
C GLU A 73 -3.29 9.64 -11.55
N GLN A 74 -2.48 8.95 -12.36
CA GLN A 74 -2.74 7.57 -12.78
C GLN A 74 -2.70 6.60 -11.59
N ILE A 75 -1.77 6.80 -10.66
CA ILE A 75 -1.70 6.03 -9.40
C ILE A 75 -2.98 6.27 -8.58
N ALA A 76 -3.41 7.53 -8.46
CA ALA A 76 -4.62 7.89 -7.73
C ALA A 76 -5.89 7.31 -8.36
N GLU A 77 -6.01 7.35 -9.69
CA GLU A 77 -7.11 6.72 -10.43
C GLU A 77 -7.14 5.21 -10.19
N TRP A 78 -6.00 4.55 -10.27
CA TRP A 78 -5.94 3.10 -10.08
C TRP A 78 -6.32 2.68 -8.65
N ILE A 79 -5.91 3.44 -7.64
CA ILE A 79 -6.34 3.24 -6.26
C ILE A 79 -7.87 3.44 -6.12
N LYS A 80 -8.45 4.44 -6.81
CA LYS A 80 -9.90 4.70 -6.80
C LYS A 80 -10.71 3.62 -7.54
N GLU A 81 -10.18 3.06 -8.62
CA GLU A 81 -10.81 1.95 -9.34
C GLU A 81 -10.97 0.72 -8.43
N VAL A 82 -9.90 0.33 -7.72
CA VAL A 82 -9.96 -0.81 -6.77
C VAL A 82 -10.91 -0.53 -5.60
N HIS A 83 -11.07 0.72 -5.20
CA HIS A 83 -12.06 1.13 -4.20
C HIS A 83 -13.51 1.00 -4.70
N GLY A 84 -13.76 1.29 -5.98
CA GLY A 84 -15.11 1.29 -6.58
C GLY A 84 -15.55 -0.04 -7.19
N ASP A 85 -14.64 -0.98 -7.40
CA ASP A 85 -14.91 -2.27 -8.04
C ASP A 85 -15.70 -3.20 -7.10
N THR A 86 -16.98 -3.38 -7.43
CA THR A 86 -17.93 -4.20 -6.66
C THR A 86 -17.77 -5.70 -6.89
N GLU A 87 -17.05 -6.10 -7.94
CA GLU A 87 -16.81 -7.51 -8.30
C GLU A 87 -15.57 -8.08 -7.59
N ILE A 88 -14.80 -7.25 -6.89
CA ILE A 88 -13.65 -7.71 -6.10
C ILE A 88 -14.10 -8.58 -4.92
N GLU A 89 -13.51 -9.76 -4.85
CA GLU A 89 -13.63 -10.69 -3.72
C GLU A 89 -12.73 -10.28 -2.55
N ALA A 90 -12.97 -10.89 -1.39
CA ALA A 90 -12.23 -10.57 -0.18
C ALA A 90 -10.71 -10.87 -0.32
N PRO A 91 -9.84 -10.14 0.41
CA PRO A 91 -8.38 -10.25 0.23
C PRO A 91 -7.77 -11.64 0.51
N PRO A 92 -6.56 -11.95 -0.02
CA PRO A 92 -5.61 -11.01 -0.64
C PRO A 92 -6.06 -10.52 -2.01
N ILE A 93 -6.06 -9.20 -2.21
CA ILE A 93 -6.29 -8.61 -3.54
C ILE A 93 -4.93 -8.34 -4.14
N ILE A 94 -4.68 -8.91 -5.32
CA ILE A 94 -3.49 -8.64 -6.13
C ILE A 94 -3.98 -8.27 -7.52
N ARG A 95 -3.78 -7.01 -7.92
CA ARG A 95 -4.04 -6.52 -9.28
C ARG A 95 -2.70 -6.23 -9.93
N ARG A 96 -2.50 -6.77 -11.13
CA ARG A 96 -1.30 -6.58 -11.94
C ARG A 96 -1.71 -5.95 -13.26
N ASP A 97 -0.98 -4.93 -13.64
CA ASP A 97 -1.17 -4.18 -14.88
C ASP A 97 0.22 -3.81 -15.40
N GLU A 98 0.56 -4.19 -16.62
CA GLU A 98 1.92 -4.01 -17.16
C GLU A 98 2.30 -2.53 -17.30
N GLU A 99 1.32 -1.64 -17.45
CA GLU A 99 1.54 -0.20 -17.63
C GLU A 99 1.49 0.56 -16.29
N ARG A 100 0.61 0.12 -15.37
CA ARG A 100 0.37 0.82 -14.09
C ARG A 100 1.15 0.23 -12.92
N GLY A 101 1.47 -1.07 -12.97
CA GLY A 101 2.31 -1.78 -12.01
C GLY A 101 1.60 -2.89 -11.23
N VAL A 102 1.79 -2.95 -9.91
CA VAL A 102 1.16 -3.94 -9.01
C VAL A 102 0.50 -3.23 -7.82
N LEU A 103 -0.75 -3.59 -7.53
CA LEU A 103 -1.45 -3.22 -6.31
C LEU A 103 -1.75 -4.46 -5.49
N ARG A 104 -1.47 -4.38 -4.17
CA ARG A 104 -1.65 -5.48 -3.24
C ARG A 104 -2.29 -5.03 -1.94
N LEU A 105 -3.42 -5.63 -1.57
CA LEU A 105 -4.04 -5.50 -0.25
C LEU A 105 -3.98 -6.83 0.50
N ASN A 106 -3.45 -6.79 1.72
CA ASN A 106 -3.44 -7.91 2.64
C ASN A 106 -3.91 -7.47 4.03
N LEU A 107 -4.50 -8.38 4.79
CA LEU A 107 -5.09 -8.11 6.10
C LEU A 107 -5.21 -9.36 6.95
N VAL A 108 -5.11 -9.18 8.27
CA VAL A 108 -5.36 -10.24 9.25
C VAL A 108 -6.81 -10.71 9.19
N ARG A 109 -7.03 -12.00 9.46
CA ARG A 109 -8.34 -12.68 9.34
C ARG A 109 -9.51 -11.91 9.98
N GLY A 110 -9.28 -11.22 11.10
CA GLY A 110 -10.32 -10.45 11.80
C GLY A 110 -10.85 -9.24 11.05
N LEU A 111 -10.09 -8.70 10.08
CA LEU A 111 -10.47 -7.54 9.27
C LEU A 111 -11.14 -7.95 7.94
N VAL A 112 -11.18 -9.24 7.61
CA VAL A 112 -11.79 -9.74 6.36
C VAL A 112 -13.24 -9.28 6.21
N PRO A 113 -14.11 -9.29 7.25
CA PRO A 113 -15.48 -8.81 7.10
C PRO A 113 -15.60 -7.32 6.76
N THR A 114 -14.59 -6.51 7.11
CA THR A 114 -14.58 -5.04 6.94
C THR A 114 -13.57 -4.59 5.88
N TRP A 115 -13.13 -5.48 4.99
CA TRP A 115 -12.01 -5.24 4.08
C TRP A 115 -12.21 -4.02 3.17
N ARG A 116 -13.44 -3.67 2.80
CA ARG A 116 -13.74 -2.50 1.96
C ARG A 116 -13.53 -1.18 2.69
N GLU A 117 -13.87 -1.13 3.97
CA GLU A 117 -13.59 0.04 4.82
C GLU A 117 -12.08 0.17 5.03
N GLU A 118 -11.41 -0.97 5.27
CA GLU A 118 -9.96 -0.99 5.43
C GLU A 118 -9.22 -0.54 4.17
N LEU A 119 -9.63 -1.03 2.99
CA LEU A 119 -9.11 -0.58 1.71
C LEU A 119 -9.28 0.93 1.54
N ARG A 120 -10.46 1.47 1.89
CA ARG A 120 -10.75 2.90 1.78
C ARG A 120 -9.84 3.74 2.67
N ASP A 121 -9.64 3.33 3.92
CA ASP A 121 -8.78 4.04 4.87
C ASP A 121 -7.33 4.06 4.39
N LEU A 122 -6.80 2.90 3.98
CA LEU A 122 -5.41 2.78 3.51
C LEU A 122 -5.19 3.54 2.19
N ALA A 123 -6.13 3.43 1.25
CA ALA A 123 -6.13 4.19 0.00
C ALA A 123 -6.12 5.70 0.25
N GLY A 124 -7.00 6.19 1.14
CA GLY A 124 -7.06 7.60 1.50
C GLY A 124 -5.73 8.10 2.07
N ARG A 125 -5.03 7.29 2.86
CA ARG A 125 -3.71 7.63 3.42
C ARG A 125 -2.60 7.63 2.36
N LEU A 126 -2.65 6.74 1.37
CA LEU A 126 -1.71 6.78 0.25
C LEU A 126 -1.87 8.04 -0.61
N LEU A 127 -3.10 8.49 -0.85
CA LEU A 127 -3.35 9.70 -1.62
C LEU A 127 -2.74 10.95 -0.98
N LEU A 128 -2.61 10.99 0.35
CA LEU A 128 -1.93 12.08 1.06
C LEU A 128 -0.40 12.11 0.87
N LEU A 129 0.20 11.03 0.34
CA LEU A 129 1.63 10.98 0.02
C LEU A 129 1.96 11.48 -1.39
N LEU A 130 0.94 11.67 -2.23
CA LEU A 130 1.09 12.24 -3.56
C LEU A 130 1.15 13.77 -3.40
N PRO A 131 2.21 14.46 -3.87
CA PRO A 131 2.22 15.93 -3.88
C PRO A 131 1.07 16.48 -4.73
N ASP A 132 0.59 17.68 -4.37
CA ASP A 132 -0.42 18.46 -5.11
C ASP A 132 -0.03 18.70 -6.58
#